data_AF-A0A9D4PNA4-F1
#
_entry.id   AF-A0A9D4PNA4-F1
#
_cell.length_a   1.000
_cell.length_b   1.000
_cell.length_c   1.000
_cell.angle_alpha   90.00
_cell.angle_beta   90.00
_cell.angle_gamma   90.00
#
_symmetry.space_group_name_H-M   'P 1'
#
loop_
_entity.id
_entity.type
_entity.pdbx_description
1 polymer ?
#
loop_
_entity_poly.entity_id
_entity_poly.type
_entity_poly.pdbx_seq_one_letter_code
_entity_poly.pdbx_strand_id
1 'polypeptide(L)'
;MPGDSRLKPSTQRAFGSRKKRAWNKKAPATSAPSAAELESRPDPLDLPGTSTDDTVGPSSTSETLRVDAAYYSTAEQAQRVERSAQTKTVLSGKSATQRKFDLLGVSAECQTGDAGTDFLLVDMKVLNNFFAQAKCDKCDAKSLSVRKATDKEYGLAVKLIFSCSSCDFEKKQFSSPRVSGTATITPFEVNMRAMKGIQMIGKGVTALSDFCACMNLSHRGLHHKTFQGHLKSLVKACENTATESEAASVAVIKELYTDFLNPIGNIDVVFDGSWMMRGRSSHIGVGCIIELYTGLVIDHVVYSNFCLGCALGPQPRKRLSAFTQGKCNSSEEHQHKKDSCKETQNGCN
;
A
#
# COMPACT_ATOMS: atom_id res chain seq x y z
N MET A 1 -28.53 -2.17 28.02
CA MET A 1 -28.34 -3.49 27.38
C MET A 1 -27.22 -4.20 28.12
N PRO A 2 -27.51 -5.23 28.92
CA PRO A 2 -26.45 -6.02 29.56
C PRO A 2 -25.72 -6.85 28.49
N GLY A 3 -24.39 -6.92 28.57
CA GLY A 3 -23.54 -7.63 27.60
C GLY A 3 -23.62 -9.16 27.74
N ASP A 4 -23.37 -9.87 26.64
CA ASP A 4 -23.38 -11.34 26.55
C ASP A 4 -22.39 -11.97 27.56
N SER A 5 -22.92 -12.83 28.43
CA SER A 5 -22.20 -13.48 29.55
C SER A 5 -21.16 -14.51 29.10
N ARG A 6 -21.07 -14.82 27.80
CA ARG A 6 -20.10 -15.78 27.25
C ARG A 6 -18.75 -15.18 26.88
N LEU A 7 -18.58 -13.86 26.99
CA LEU A 7 -17.33 -13.18 26.66
C LEU A 7 -16.45 -13.00 27.92
N LYS A 8 -15.15 -13.28 27.79
CA LYS A 8 -14.17 -13.03 28.87
C LYS A 8 -14.15 -11.52 29.21
N PRO A 9 -13.98 -11.13 30.48
CA PRO A 9 -14.00 -9.71 30.89
C PRO A 9 -13.02 -8.82 30.12
N SER A 10 -11.89 -9.36 29.67
CA SER A 10 -10.88 -8.64 28.89
C SER A 10 -11.27 -8.33 27.44
N THR A 11 -12.35 -8.94 26.95
CA THR A 11 -12.90 -8.74 25.59
C THR A 11 -14.12 -7.82 25.56
N GLN A 12 -14.66 -7.42 26.72
CA GLN A 12 -15.69 -6.39 26.79
C GLN A 12 -15.06 -5.00 26.64
N ARG A 13 -14.76 -4.59 25.40
CA ARG A 13 -14.48 -3.16 25.15
C ARG A 13 -15.80 -2.39 25.27
N ALA A 14 -15.80 -1.38 26.14
CA ALA A 14 -16.93 -0.47 26.30
C ALA A 14 -17.29 0.17 24.95
N PHE A 15 -18.44 -0.22 24.41
CA PHE A 15 -19.03 0.42 23.25
C PHE A 15 -19.62 1.76 23.70
N GLY A 16 -19.07 2.86 23.21
CA GLY A 16 -19.68 4.20 23.33
C GLY A 16 -19.04 5.13 24.37
N SER A 17 -18.05 5.92 23.94
CA SER A 17 -17.75 7.22 24.57
C SER A 17 -17.23 8.28 23.57
N ARG A 18 -17.61 8.18 22.29
CA ARG A 18 -17.49 9.34 21.40
C ARG A 18 -18.68 10.26 21.63
N LYS A 19 -18.42 11.43 22.23
CA LYS A 19 -19.36 12.56 22.22
C LYS A 19 -19.82 12.79 20.78
N LYS A 20 -21.11 12.54 20.49
CA LYS A 20 -21.75 12.95 19.25
C LYS A 20 -21.60 14.48 19.14
N ARG A 21 -20.92 14.99 18.11
CA ARG A 21 -21.05 16.40 17.73
C ARG A 21 -22.47 16.58 17.20
N ALA A 22 -23.21 17.52 17.77
CA ALA A 22 -24.50 17.93 17.23
C ALA A 22 -24.27 18.60 15.86
N TRP A 23 -24.77 17.97 14.81
CA TRP A 23 -24.95 18.60 13.51
C TRP A 23 -26.22 19.45 13.59
N ASN A 24 -26.19 20.66 13.01
CA ASN A 24 -27.23 21.71 12.99
C ASN A 24 -27.37 22.60 14.23
N LYS A 25 -26.67 23.75 14.20
CA LYS A 25 -27.28 25.04 14.53
C LYS A 25 -26.98 26.02 13.39
N LYS A 26 -28.05 26.57 12.80
CA LYS A 26 -28.01 27.68 11.83
C LYS A 26 -27.29 28.87 12.47
N ALA A 27 -26.27 29.41 11.79
CA ALA A 27 -25.73 30.73 12.08
C ALA A 27 -26.35 31.74 11.09
N PRO A 28 -26.64 32.98 11.53
CA PRO A 28 -27.27 33.99 10.70
C PRO A 28 -26.27 34.57 9.68
N ALA A 29 -26.80 35.06 8.57
CA ALA A 29 -26.05 35.68 7.49
C ALA A 29 -25.45 37.03 7.94
N THR A 30 -24.16 37.23 7.69
CA THR A 30 -23.54 38.55 7.70
C THR A 30 -22.41 38.62 6.68
N SER A 31 -22.62 39.54 5.73
CA SER A 31 -21.73 40.23 4.79
C SER A 31 -20.25 39.83 4.67
N ALA A 32 -19.83 39.65 3.42
CA ALA A 32 -18.43 39.57 2.99
C ALA A 32 -17.65 40.88 3.26
N PRO A 33 -16.33 40.79 3.54
CA PRO A 33 -15.43 41.91 3.33
C PRO A 33 -14.50 41.71 2.12
N SER A 34 -14.22 42.87 1.54
CA SER A 34 -13.42 43.18 0.35
C SER A 34 -11.92 42.93 0.53
N ALA A 35 -11.23 42.87 -0.61
CA ALA A 35 -9.77 42.86 -0.74
C ALA A 35 -9.11 44.12 -0.13
N ALA A 36 -8.07 43.88 0.68
CA ALA A 36 -6.94 44.73 1.12
C ALA A 36 -6.17 43.87 2.15
N GLU A 37 -4.86 43.89 2.38
CA GLU A 37 -3.69 44.57 1.85
C GLU A 37 -2.50 43.67 2.27
N LEU A 38 -1.39 43.79 1.54
CA LEU A 38 -0.15 43.07 1.78
C LEU A 38 0.52 43.58 3.07
N GLU A 39 0.53 42.81 4.16
CA GLU A 39 1.35 43.11 5.34
C GLU A 39 2.59 42.20 5.44
N SER A 40 3.69 42.87 5.77
CA SER A 40 5.10 42.48 5.72
C SER A 40 5.53 41.34 6.65
N ARG A 41 6.49 40.53 6.19
CA ARG A 41 7.25 39.53 6.97
C ARG A 41 8.03 40.22 8.10
N PRO A 42 8.13 39.61 9.30
CA PRO A 42 9.16 40.00 10.27
C PRO A 42 10.53 39.40 9.90
N ASP A 43 11.57 40.23 10.04
CA ASP A 43 12.98 39.94 9.76
C ASP A 43 13.61 38.88 10.69
N PRO A 44 14.73 38.25 10.28
CA PRO A 44 15.38 37.18 11.02
C PRO A 44 16.24 37.70 12.17
N LEU A 45 16.21 36.94 13.27
CA LEU A 45 17.00 37.14 14.49
C LEU A 45 18.52 37.10 14.22
N ASP A 46 19.21 38.07 14.83
CA ASP A 46 20.66 38.26 14.86
C ASP A 46 21.44 37.02 15.37
N LEU A 47 22.51 36.67 14.64
CA LEU A 47 23.62 35.84 15.14
C LEU A 47 24.89 36.70 15.25
N PRO A 48 25.70 36.59 16.32
CA PRO A 48 26.84 37.47 16.52
C PRO A 48 28.10 37.01 15.79
N GLY A 49 28.78 37.98 15.16
CA GLY A 49 30.23 38.17 15.27
C GLY A 49 31.14 37.35 14.35
N THR A 50 31.54 37.96 13.24
CA THR A 50 32.72 37.62 12.44
C THR A 50 34.01 37.84 13.26
N SER A 51 34.83 36.80 13.38
CA SER A 51 36.27 36.94 13.63
C SER A 51 37.03 36.23 12.50
N THR A 52 37.76 37.02 11.73
CA THR A 52 38.77 36.59 10.76
C THR A 52 39.95 35.95 11.49
N ASP A 53 40.26 34.69 11.20
CA ASP A 53 41.66 34.25 11.21
C ASP A 53 41.86 33.03 10.30
N ASP A 54 42.85 33.15 9.43
CA ASP A 54 43.30 32.15 8.47
C ASP A 54 44.17 31.10 9.17
N THR A 55 43.84 29.80 9.06
CA THR A 55 44.89 28.76 8.90
C THR A 55 44.30 27.44 8.38
N VAL A 56 44.72 27.07 7.18
CA VAL A 56 44.50 25.76 6.55
C VAL A 56 45.44 24.74 7.18
N GLY A 57 44.90 23.60 7.63
CA GLY A 57 45.65 22.39 7.97
C GLY A 57 44.94 21.17 7.35
N PRO A 58 45.66 20.24 6.69
CA PRO A 58 45.01 19.16 5.96
C PRO A 58 44.64 18.03 6.92
N SER A 59 43.35 17.70 7.00
CA SER A 59 42.89 16.47 7.65
C SER A 59 42.13 15.64 6.64
N SER A 60 42.79 14.58 6.19
CA SER A 60 42.26 13.55 5.30
C SER A 60 41.00 12.91 5.87
N THR A 61 39.86 13.17 5.24
CA THR A 61 38.69 12.28 5.31
C THR A 61 38.12 12.15 3.91
N SER A 62 37.78 10.92 3.54
CA SER A 62 37.32 10.48 2.23
C SER A 62 36.08 11.27 1.76
N GLU A 63 36.32 12.39 1.07
CA GLU A 63 35.32 13.09 0.27
C GLU A 63 34.89 12.17 -0.86
N THR A 64 33.68 11.63 -0.75
CA THR A 64 32.93 11.26 -1.94
C THR A 64 32.73 12.56 -2.71
N LEU A 65 33.55 12.76 -3.73
CA LEU A 65 33.48 13.90 -4.65
C LEU A 65 32.01 14.17 -5.00
N ARG A 66 31.44 15.25 -4.48
CA ARG A 66 30.35 15.90 -5.19
C ARG A 66 30.92 16.21 -6.56
N VAL A 67 30.34 15.64 -7.60
CA VAL A 67 30.64 16.06 -8.96
C VAL A 67 30.11 17.48 -9.05
N ASP A 68 30.98 18.45 -8.73
CA ASP A 68 30.71 19.85 -8.99
C ASP A 68 30.35 19.93 -10.47
N ALA A 69 29.11 20.35 -10.75
CA ALA A 69 28.64 20.51 -12.11
C ALA A 69 29.63 21.41 -12.83
N ALA A 70 30.31 20.87 -13.85
CA ALA A 70 31.12 21.70 -14.73
C ALA A 70 30.27 22.90 -15.16
N TYR A 71 30.71 24.11 -14.84
CA TYR A 71 29.98 25.32 -15.20
C TYR A 71 29.90 25.39 -16.73
N TYR A 72 28.72 25.07 -17.27
CA TYR A 72 28.44 25.20 -18.70
C TYR A 72 28.71 26.62 -19.15
N SER A 73 29.24 26.76 -20.35
CA SER A 73 29.27 28.04 -21.04
C SER A 73 27.84 28.58 -21.23
N THR A 74 27.70 29.90 -21.34
CA THR A 74 26.40 30.54 -21.58
C THR A 74 25.69 29.98 -22.82
N ALA A 75 26.45 29.59 -23.85
CA ALA A 75 25.91 28.99 -25.07
C ALA A 75 25.32 27.58 -24.82
N GLU A 76 26.03 26.75 -24.06
CA GLU A 76 25.54 25.42 -23.66
C GLU A 76 24.31 25.53 -22.76
N GLN A 77 24.29 26.48 -21.81
CA GLN A 77 23.11 26.73 -20.97
C GLN A 77 21.90 27.13 -21.81
N ALA A 78 22.07 28.06 -22.75
CA ALA A 78 20.99 28.49 -23.64
C ALA A 78 20.46 27.33 -24.50
N GLN A 79 21.34 26.47 -25.03
CA GLN A 79 20.93 25.31 -25.83
C GLN A 79 20.12 24.30 -25.00
N ARG A 80 20.51 24.05 -23.75
CA ARG A 80 19.79 23.14 -22.83
C ARG A 80 18.40 23.68 -22.49
N VAL A 81 18.30 24.97 -22.20
CA VAL A 81 17.02 25.65 -21.92
C VAL A 81 16.10 25.58 -23.14
N GLU A 82 16.63 25.79 -24.34
CA GLU A 82 15.84 25.69 -25.57
C GLU A 82 15.31 24.27 -25.81
N ARG A 83 16.16 23.25 -25.69
CA ARG A 83 15.74 21.84 -25.87
C ARG A 83 14.71 21.40 -24.84
N SER A 84 14.90 21.75 -23.58
CA SER A 84 13.93 21.45 -22.51
C SER A 84 12.60 22.18 -22.71
N ALA A 85 12.61 23.43 -23.17
CA ALA A 85 11.40 24.19 -23.50
C ALA A 85 10.64 23.59 -24.69
N GLN A 86 11.33 23.15 -25.74
CA GLN A 86 10.73 22.46 -26.88
C GLN A 86 10.05 21.17 -26.44
N THR A 87 10.74 20.33 -25.67
CA THR A 87 10.17 19.08 -25.15
C THR A 87 8.98 19.33 -24.24
N LYS A 88 9.05 20.33 -23.34
CA LYS A 88 7.91 20.72 -22.50
C LYS A 88 6.70 21.13 -23.33
N THR A 89 6.91 21.84 -24.44
CA THR A 89 5.86 22.23 -25.37
C THR A 89 5.22 21.01 -26.04
N VAL A 90 6.04 20.08 -26.56
CA VAL A 90 5.55 18.81 -27.15
C VAL A 90 4.74 18.00 -26.14
N LEU A 91 5.28 17.85 -24.92
CA LEU A 91 4.61 17.12 -23.84
C LEU A 91 3.33 17.83 -23.37
N SER A 92 3.22 19.16 -23.45
CA SER A 92 1.99 19.87 -23.05
C SER A 92 0.79 19.57 -23.96
N GLY A 93 1.02 19.08 -25.19
CA GLY A 93 -0.02 18.73 -26.16
C GLY A 93 -0.82 17.46 -25.83
N LYS A 94 -0.45 16.71 -24.79
CA LYS A 94 -1.10 15.45 -24.37
C LYS A 94 -1.50 15.50 -22.89
N SER A 95 -2.52 14.73 -22.51
CA SER A 95 -2.90 14.57 -21.10
C SER A 95 -1.78 13.88 -20.31
N ALA A 96 -1.66 14.18 -19.01
CA ALA A 96 -0.63 13.58 -18.17
C ALA A 96 -0.65 12.04 -18.20
N THR A 97 -1.84 11.43 -18.21
CA THR A 97 -2.01 9.98 -18.29
C THR A 97 -1.53 9.42 -19.62
N GLN A 98 -1.97 10.00 -20.74
CA GLN A 98 -1.60 9.51 -22.06
C GLN A 98 -0.08 9.59 -22.26
N ARG A 99 0.56 10.67 -21.79
CA ARG A 99 2.02 10.81 -21.86
C ARG A 99 2.75 9.69 -21.14
N LYS A 100 2.35 9.40 -19.89
CA LYS A 100 2.99 8.33 -19.10
C LYS A 100 2.81 6.97 -19.76
N PHE A 101 1.64 6.75 -20.34
CA PHE A 101 1.30 5.53 -21.07
C PHE A 101 2.16 5.36 -22.32
N ASP A 102 2.25 6.40 -23.15
CA ASP A 102 3.11 6.40 -24.34
C ASP A 102 4.58 6.17 -23.97
N LEU A 103 5.08 6.86 -22.93
CA LEU A 103 6.47 6.76 -22.48
C LEU A 103 6.84 5.38 -21.95
N LEU A 104 5.91 4.71 -21.28
CA LEU A 104 6.13 3.38 -20.71
C LEU A 104 5.65 2.24 -21.64
N GLY A 105 5.16 2.56 -22.84
CA GLY A 105 4.57 1.58 -23.76
C GLY A 105 3.33 0.87 -23.19
N VAL A 106 2.58 1.53 -22.32
CA VAL A 106 1.35 1.00 -21.70
C VAL A 106 0.14 1.47 -22.51
N SER A 107 -0.70 0.54 -22.97
CA SER A 107 -2.00 0.89 -23.58
C SER A 107 -3.09 0.97 -22.51
N ALA A 108 -3.97 1.96 -22.62
CA ALA A 108 -5.18 2.09 -21.80
C ALA A 108 -6.24 1.05 -22.17
N GLU A 109 -6.13 0.44 -23.35
CA GLU A 109 -6.98 -0.64 -23.77
C GLU A 109 -6.79 -1.77 -22.76
N CYS A 110 -7.87 -2.15 -22.07
CA CYS A 110 -7.92 -3.41 -21.35
C CYS A 110 -7.47 -4.46 -22.36
N GLN A 111 -6.21 -4.91 -22.27
CA GLN A 111 -5.71 -5.93 -23.16
C GLN A 111 -6.72 -7.06 -23.09
N THR A 112 -7.41 -7.30 -24.20
CA THR A 112 -8.24 -8.48 -24.42
C THR A 112 -7.36 -9.72 -24.57
N GLY A 113 -6.25 -9.77 -23.83
CA GLY A 113 -5.59 -11.01 -23.51
C GLY A 113 -6.55 -11.86 -22.70
N ASP A 114 -6.38 -13.16 -22.78
CA ASP A 114 -7.09 -14.14 -21.97
C ASP A 114 -7.16 -13.62 -20.52
N ALA A 115 -8.33 -13.13 -20.09
CA ALA A 115 -8.55 -12.57 -18.75
C ALA A 115 -8.42 -13.65 -17.65
N GLY A 116 -8.06 -14.86 -18.07
CA GLY A 116 -7.94 -16.06 -17.27
C GLY A 116 -9.32 -16.59 -16.96
N THR A 117 -9.42 -17.23 -15.80
CA THR A 117 -10.69 -17.78 -15.34
C THR A 117 -11.64 -16.68 -14.87
N ASP A 118 -12.87 -16.72 -15.37
CA ASP A 118 -13.97 -15.89 -14.88
C ASP A 118 -14.49 -16.43 -13.54
N PHE A 119 -14.75 -15.51 -12.61
CA PHE A 119 -15.30 -15.83 -11.28
C PHE A 119 -16.71 -15.27 -11.15
N LEU A 120 -17.68 -16.15 -10.90
CA LEU A 120 -19.08 -15.81 -10.75
C LEU A 120 -19.58 -16.16 -9.34
N LEU A 121 -20.39 -15.27 -8.76
CA LEU A 121 -21.15 -15.56 -7.55
C LEU A 121 -22.50 -16.16 -7.93
N VAL A 122 -22.77 -17.39 -7.50
CA VAL A 122 -23.98 -18.14 -7.85
C VAL A 122 -24.64 -18.71 -6.60
N ASP A 123 -25.95 -18.52 -6.48
CA ASP A 123 -26.76 -19.18 -5.46
C ASP A 123 -26.88 -20.69 -5.76
N MET A 124 -26.65 -21.53 -4.74
CA MET A 124 -26.62 -22.99 -4.92
C MET A 124 -27.98 -23.59 -5.31
N LYS A 125 -29.10 -22.95 -4.96
CA LYS A 125 -30.43 -23.43 -5.39
C LYS A 125 -30.63 -23.14 -6.87
N VAL A 126 -30.26 -21.94 -7.33
CA VAL A 126 -30.30 -21.58 -8.76
C VAL A 126 -29.42 -22.51 -9.58
N LEU A 127 -28.20 -22.81 -9.11
CA LEU A 127 -27.30 -23.74 -9.77
C LEU A 127 -27.90 -25.16 -9.86
N ASN A 128 -28.53 -25.64 -8.78
CA ASN A 128 -29.19 -26.95 -8.80
C ASN A 128 -30.43 -26.99 -9.69
N ASN A 129 -31.20 -25.91 -9.78
CA ASN A 129 -32.32 -25.81 -10.72
C ASN A 129 -31.85 -25.91 -12.17
N PHE A 130 -30.66 -25.36 -12.48
CA PHE A 130 -30.04 -25.52 -13.79
C PHE A 130 -29.68 -26.99 -14.08
N PHE A 131 -29.09 -27.69 -13.10
CA PHE A 131 -28.74 -29.11 -13.25
C PHE A 131 -29.92 -30.07 -13.21
N ALA A 132 -31.08 -29.67 -12.70
CA ALA A 132 -32.28 -30.51 -12.66
C ALA A 132 -32.74 -30.95 -14.07
N GLN A 133 -32.35 -30.24 -15.13
CA GLN A 133 -32.65 -30.60 -16.51
C GLN A 133 -31.60 -31.53 -17.15
N ALA A 134 -30.42 -31.62 -16.54
CA ALA A 134 -29.31 -32.42 -17.06
C ALA A 134 -29.54 -33.91 -16.76
N LYS A 135 -29.22 -34.76 -17.74
CA LYS A 135 -29.24 -36.23 -17.59
C LYS A 135 -27.91 -36.71 -17.02
N CYS A 136 -27.97 -37.70 -16.13
CA CYS A 136 -26.79 -38.39 -15.66
C CYS A 136 -26.19 -39.28 -16.75
N ASP A 137 -24.90 -39.10 -17.05
CA ASP A 137 -24.15 -39.87 -18.05
C ASP A 137 -24.16 -41.39 -17.81
N LYS A 138 -24.29 -41.85 -16.55
CA LYS A 138 -24.32 -43.28 -16.20
C LYS A 138 -25.70 -43.94 -16.29
N CYS A 139 -26.78 -43.21 -15.97
CA CYS A 139 -28.11 -43.82 -15.76
C CYS A 139 -29.27 -43.07 -16.42
N ASP A 140 -28.97 -42.01 -17.18
CA ASP A 140 -29.91 -41.14 -17.89
C ASP A 140 -30.97 -40.43 -17.04
N ALA A 141 -30.98 -40.64 -15.73
CA ALA A 141 -31.90 -39.98 -14.80
C ALA A 141 -31.61 -38.48 -14.67
N LYS A 142 -32.67 -37.67 -14.54
CA LYS A 142 -32.62 -36.22 -14.28
C LYS A 142 -32.55 -35.92 -12.79
N SER A 143 -31.49 -36.39 -12.16
CA SER A 143 -31.32 -36.37 -10.70
C SER A 143 -29.93 -35.92 -10.28
N LEU A 144 -29.29 -35.11 -11.14
CA LEU A 144 -27.98 -34.52 -10.88
C LEU A 144 -28.11 -33.31 -9.96
N SER A 145 -27.22 -33.22 -8.99
CA SER A 145 -27.14 -32.09 -8.07
C SER A 145 -25.70 -31.78 -7.69
N VAL A 146 -25.44 -30.50 -7.42
CA VAL A 146 -24.19 -30.00 -6.85
C VAL A 146 -24.42 -29.61 -5.41
N ARG A 147 -23.58 -30.13 -4.52
CA ARG A 147 -23.54 -29.74 -3.11
C ARG A 147 -22.13 -29.38 -2.67
N LYS A 148 -22.05 -28.61 -1.59
CA LYS A 148 -20.81 -28.28 -0.90
C LYS A 148 -20.41 -29.43 0.04
N ALA A 149 -19.14 -29.79 0.08
CA ALA A 149 -18.60 -30.69 1.09
C ALA A 149 -18.52 -29.97 2.45
N THR A 150 -18.92 -30.64 3.54
CA THR A 150 -18.99 -30.05 4.88
C THR A 150 -17.64 -29.89 5.58
N ASP A 151 -16.61 -30.61 5.14
CA ASP A 151 -15.31 -30.75 5.82
C ASP A 151 -14.13 -30.11 5.07
N LYS A 152 -14.35 -29.60 3.85
CA LYS A 152 -13.28 -29.16 2.92
C LYS A 152 -13.50 -27.74 2.41
N GLU A 153 -13.56 -26.82 3.36
CA GLU A 153 -13.65 -25.38 3.12
C GLU A 153 -12.31 -24.71 3.45
N TYR A 154 -11.66 -24.14 2.43
CA TYR A 154 -10.38 -23.44 2.55
C TYR A 154 -10.57 -21.96 2.21
N GLY A 155 -11.09 -21.20 3.17
CA GLY A 155 -11.45 -19.81 2.95
C GLY A 155 -12.71 -19.68 2.10
N LEU A 156 -12.56 -19.10 0.90
CA LEU A 156 -13.63 -18.99 -0.10
C LEU A 156 -13.63 -20.15 -1.10
N ALA A 157 -12.55 -20.93 -1.14
CA ALA A 157 -12.50 -22.14 -1.96
C ALA A 157 -13.19 -23.29 -1.22
N VAL A 158 -14.19 -23.89 -1.86
CA VAL A 158 -14.99 -24.98 -1.30
C VAL A 158 -14.90 -26.19 -2.20
N LYS A 159 -14.89 -27.39 -1.62
CA LYS A 159 -14.99 -28.61 -2.43
C LYS A 159 -16.45 -28.84 -2.82
N LEU A 160 -16.70 -28.84 -4.12
CA LEU A 160 -17.98 -29.17 -4.73
C LEU A 160 -18.04 -30.68 -4.99
N ILE A 161 -19.22 -31.24 -4.74
CA ILE A 161 -19.55 -32.63 -5.01
C ILE A 161 -20.73 -32.61 -5.98
N PHE A 162 -20.51 -33.15 -7.17
CA PHE A 162 -21.52 -33.34 -8.19
C PHE A 162 -21.93 -34.81 -8.20
N SER A 163 -23.19 -35.10 -7.91
CA SER A 163 -23.66 -36.47 -7.70
C SER A 163 -25.06 -36.70 -8.28
N CYS A 164 -25.34 -37.95 -8.65
CA CYS A 164 -26.65 -38.41 -9.05
C CYS A 164 -27.33 -39.11 -7.86
N SER A 165 -28.61 -38.85 -7.58
CA SER A 165 -29.33 -39.59 -6.53
C SER A 165 -29.86 -40.95 -6.97
N SER A 166 -29.88 -41.24 -8.27
CA SER A 166 -30.39 -42.50 -8.85
C SER A 166 -29.30 -43.55 -9.12
N CYS A 167 -28.02 -43.20 -9.01
CA CYS A 167 -26.91 -44.14 -9.21
C CYS A 167 -25.66 -43.73 -8.39
N ASP A 168 -24.55 -44.43 -8.59
CA ASP A 168 -23.27 -44.24 -7.89
C ASP A 168 -22.39 -43.12 -8.49
N PHE A 169 -22.88 -42.33 -9.44
CA PHE A 169 -22.11 -41.27 -10.08
C PHE A 169 -21.77 -40.15 -9.07
N GLU A 170 -20.48 -39.90 -8.90
CA GLU A 170 -19.96 -38.81 -8.08
C GLU A 170 -18.66 -38.23 -8.66
N LYS A 171 -18.58 -36.91 -8.79
CA LYS A 171 -17.36 -36.17 -9.14
C LYS A 171 -17.10 -35.08 -8.10
N LYS A 172 -15.83 -34.87 -7.75
CA LYS A 172 -15.43 -33.87 -6.76
C LYS A 172 -14.41 -32.91 -7.35
N GLN A 173 -14.62 -31.62 -7.15
CA GLN A 173 -13.72 -30.57 -7.64
C GLN A 173 -13.75 -29.36 -6.70
N PHE A 174 -12.64 -28.63 -6.57
CA PHE A 174 -12.65 -27.36 -5.85
C PHE A 174 -13.29 -26.25 -6.70
N SER A 175 -13.97 -25.31 -6.05
CA SER A 175 -14.64 -24.16 -6.69
C SER A 175 -13.70 -23.09 -7.25
N SER A 176 -12.39 -23.26 -7.07
CA SER A 176 -11.36 -22.37 -7.58
C SER A 176 -10.14 -23.20 -7.95
N PRO A 177 -9.42 -22.86 -9.03
CA PRO A 177 -8.09 -23.39 -9.28
C PRO A 177 -7.12 -22.91 -8.19
N ARG A 178 -5.99 -23.61 -8.08
CA ARG A 178 -4.84 -23.13 -7.31
C ARG A 178 -3.98 -22.25 -8.20
N VAL A 179 -3.34 -21.26 -7.59
CA VAL A 179 -2.33 -20.44 -8.25
C VAL A 179 -1.16 -21.34 -8.69
N SER A 180 -0.63 -21.10 -9.88
CA SER A 180 0.57 -21.77 -10.37
C SER A 180 1.78 -21.41 -9.49
N GLY A 181 2.67 -22.36 -9.26
CA GLY A 181 3.85 -22.12 -8.45
C GLY A 181 4.59 -23.39 -8.03
N THR A 182 5.79 -23.20 -7.52
CA THR A 182 6.71 -24.27 -7.08
C THR A 182 6.50 -24.71 -5.63
N ALA A 183 5.65 -24.01 -4.88
CA ALA A 183 5.38 -24.33 -3.48
C ALA A 183 4.61 -25.65 -3.36
N THR A 184 4.93 -26.43 -2.32
CA THR A 184 4.26 -27.71 -2.03
C THR A 184 2.73 -27.57 -1.89
N ILE A 185 2.26 -26.43 -1.39
CA ILE A 185 0.85 -26.10 -1.31
C ILE A 185 0.66 -24.65 -1.77
N THR A 186 0.15 -24.47 -2.98
CA THR A 186 -0.19 -23.15 -3.52
C THR A 186 -1.59 -22.69 -3.08
N PRO A 187 -1.82 -21.39 -2.89
CA PRO A 187 -3.13 -20.87 -2.50
C PRO A 187 -4.17 -21.07 -3.60
N PHE A 188 -5.45 -21.09 -3.22
CA PHE A 188 -6.54 -20.99 -4.18
C PHE A 188 -6.63 -19.57 -4.73
N GLU A 189 -6.84 -19.44 -6.04
CA GLU A 189 -6.86 -18.15 -6.73
C GLU A 189 -7.94 -17.22 -6.18
N VAL A 190 -9.15 -17.73 -5.91
CA VAL A 190 -10.25 -16.95 -5.32
C VAL A 190 -9.85 -16.29 -3.98
N ASN A 191 -9.02 -16.94 -3.18
CA ASN A 191 -8.56 -16.41 -1.91
C ASN A 191 -7.57 -15.25 -2.11
N MET A 192 -6.67 -15.38 -3.09
CA MET A 192 -5.74 -14.31 -3.45
C MET A 192 -6.47 -13.11 -4.05
N ARG A 193 -7.45 -13.36 -4.92
CA ARG A 193 -8.31 -12.32 -5.52
C ARG A 193 -9.12 -11.58 -4.46
N ALA A 194 -9.75 -12.28 -3.53
CA ALA A 194 -10.50 -11.67 -2.44
C ALA A 194 -9.62 -10.82 -1.50
N MET A 195 -8.42 -11.32 -1.18
CA MET A 195 -7.44 -10.58 -0.38
C MET A 195 -6.95 -9.31 -1.12
N LYS A 196 -6.60 -9.42 -2.41
CA LYS A 196 -6.24 -8.25 -3.22
C LYS A 196 -7.39 -7.25 -3.31
N GLY A 197 -8.60 -7.72 -3.59
CA GLY A 197 -9.80 -6.88 -3.72
C GLY A 197 -10.11 -6.08 -2.45
N ILE A 198 -10.05 -6.71 -1.27
CA ILE A 198 -10.30 -6.00 -0.01
C ILE A 198 -9.18 -5.00 0.31
N GLN A 199 -7.93 -5.31 -0.05
CA GLN A 199 -6.79 -4.39 0.14
C GLN A 199 -6.88 -3.16 -0.78
N MET A 200 -7.32 -3.34 -2.03
CA MET A 200 -7.49 -2.24 -2.99
C MET A 200 -8.47 -1.16 -2.50
N ILE A 201 -9.45 -1.53 -1.65
CA ILE A 201 -10.38 -0.57 -1.03
C ILE A 201 -9.92 -0.08 0.35
N GLY A 202 -8.67 -0.35 0.73
CA GLY A 202 -8.07 0.06 2.00
C GLY A 202 -8.66 -0.66 3.22
N LYS A 203 -9.10 -1.91 3.05
CA LYS A 203 -9.74 -2.70 4.11
C LYS A 203 -8.98 -4.01 4.38
N GLY A 204 -9.09 -4.48 5.62
CA GLY A 204 -8.41 -5.70 6.10
C GLY A 204 -9.33 -6.91 6.22
N VAL A 205 -8.78 -7.98 6.81
CA VAL A 205 -9.46 -9.28 6.96
C VAL A 205 -10.83 -9.19 7.64
N THR A 206 -11.02 -8.32 8.64
CA THR A 206 -12.31 -8.18 9.34
C THR A 206 -13.41 -7.73 8.39
N ALA A 207 -13.15 -6.71 7.57
CA ALA A 207 -14.12 -6.22 6.60
C ALA A 207 -14.40 -7.27 5.51
N LEU A 208 -13.41 -8.08 5.13
CA LEU A 208 -13.63 -9.21 4.23
C LEU A 208 -14.57 -10.25 4.87
N SER A 209 -14.34 -10.62 6.14
CA SER A 209 -15.22 -11.55 6.85
C SER A 209 -16.65 -11.01 6.95
N ASP A 210 -16.82 -9.72 7.26
CA ASP A 210 -18.13 -9.08 7.33
C ASP A 210 -18.82 -9.10 5.95
N PHE A 211 -18.11 -8.73 4.89
CA PHE A 211 -18.61 -8.81 3.52
C PHE A 211 -19.07 -10.23 3.16
N CYS A 212 -18.23 -11.24 3.41
CA CYS A 212 -18.57 -12.63 3.12
C CYS A 212 -19.76 -13.14 3.93
N ALA A 213 -19.91 -12.70 5.18
CA ALA A 213 -21.03 -13.05 6.03
C ALA A 213 -22.33 -12.38 5.55
N CYS A 214 -22.30 -11.10 5.21
CA CYS A 214 -23.45 -10.36 4.66
C CYS A 214 -23.94 -10.97 3.33
N MET A 215 -23.01 -11.43 2.50
CA MET A 215 -23.31 -12.08 1.21
C MET A 215 -23.64 -13.57 1.34
N ASN A 216 -23.66 -14.13 2.56
CA ASN A 216 -23.87 -15.56 2.83
C ASN A 216 -22.91 -16.49 2.05
N LEU A 217 -21.68 -16.05 1.80
CA LEU A 217 -20.66 -16.82 1.05
C LEU A 217 -19.88 -17.75 1.98
N SER A 218 -19.50 -17.24 3.14
CA SER A 218 -18.76 -17.96 4.17
C SER A 218 -18.90 -17.20 5.49
N HIS A 219 -19.04 -17.92 6.59
CA HIS A 219 -19.14 -17.31 7.92
C HIS A 219 -17.87 -16.54 8.32
N ARG A 220 -16.68 -16.95 7.86
CA ARG A 220 -15.41 -16.32 8.29
C ARG A 220 -14.57 -15.77 7.15
N GLY A 221 -14.92 -16.02 5.89
CA GLY A 221 -14.06 -15.69 4.75
C GLY A 221 -12.69 -16.34 4.93
N LEU A 222 -11.62 -15.56 4.91
CA LEU A 222 -10.25 -16.04 5.16
C LEU A 222 -9.90 -16.01 6.66
N HIS A 223 -9.30 -17.09 7.15
CA HIS A 223 -8.73 -17.10 8.49
C HIS A 223 -7.59 -16.07 8.59
N HIS A 224 -7.50 -15.35 9.72
CA HIS A 224 -6.54 -14.25 9.90
C HIS A 224 -5.08 -14.66 9.61
N LYS A 225 -4.63 -15.85 10.05
CA LYS A 225 -3.27 -16.35 9.75
C LYS A 225 -3.04 -16.54 8.25
N THR A 226 -4.03 -17.08 7.55
CA THR A 226 -3.98 -17.31 6.09
C THR A 226 -3.94 -15.98 5.35
N PHE A 227 -4.79 -15.04 5.74
CA PHE A 227 -4.80 -13.69 5.18
C PHE A 227 -3.44 -13.01 5.35
N GLN A 228 -2.87 -13.03 6.55
CA GLN A 228 -1.55 -12.44 6.83
C GLN A 228 -0.43 -13.13 6.06
N GLY A 229 -0.51 -14.46 5.90
CA GLY A 229 0.43 -15.20 5.05
C GLY A 229 0.39 -14.74 3.60
N HIS A 230 -0.80 -14.61 3.02
CA HIS A 230 -0.98 -14.12 1.64
C HIS A 230 -0.59 -12.65 1.48
N LEU A 231 -0.84 -11.82 2.50
CA LEU A 231 -0.50 -10.41 2.48
C LEU A 231 1.01 -10.19 2.29
N LYS A 232 1.85 -11.02 2.92
CA LYS A 232 3.32 -10.95 2.71
C LYS A 232 3.72 -11.18 1.27
N SER A 233 3.12 -12.18 0.62
CA SER A 233 3.36 -12.46 -0.80
C SER A 233 2.89 -11.31 -1.69
N LEU A 234 1.75 -10.70 -1.36
CA LEU A 234 1.25 -9.53 -2.09
C LEU A 234 2.17 -8.32 -1.93
N VAL A 235 2.61 -8.01 -0.71
CA VAL A 235 3.53 -6.89 -0.45
C VAL A 235 4.81 -7.05 -1.27
N LYS A 236 5.44 -8.24 -1.23
CA LYS A 236 6.63 -8.51 -2.04
C LYS A 236 6.38 -8.34 -3.54
N ALA A 237 5.22 -8.79 -4.03
CA ALA A 237 4.87 -8.60 -5.43
C ALA A 237 4.70 -7.11 -5.78
N CYS A 238 4.07 -6.32 -4.90
CA CYS A 238 3.92 -4.88 -5.09
C CYS A 238 5.27 -4.15 -5.07
N GLU A 239 6.18 -4.51 -4.16
CA GLU A 239 7.54 -3.96 -4.10
C GLU A 239 8.29 -4.25 -5.41
N ASN A 240 8.29 -5.49 -5.87
CA ASN A 240 8.92 -5.86 -7.14
C ASN A 240 8.34 -5.07 -8.32
N THR A 241 7.01 -4.97 -8.43
CA THR A 241 6.35 -4.20 -9.49
C THR A 241 6.70 -2.71 -9.41
N ALA A 242 6.82 -2.15 -8.21
CA ALA A 242 7.27 -0.77 -8.05
C ALA A 242 8.71 -0.59 -8.55
N THR A 243 9.63 -1.46 -8.15
CA THR A 243 11.03 -1.42 -8.62
C THR A 243 11.16 -1.60 -10.14
N GLU A 244 10.38 -2.51 -10.74
CA GLU A 244 10.34 -2.69 -12.20
C GLU A 244 9.82 -1.43 -12.91
N SER A 245 8.77 -0.80 -12.37
CA SER A 245 8.22 0.45 -12.89
C SER A 245 9.19 1.63 -12.78
N GLU A 246 9.96 1.70 -11.70
CA GLU A 246 11.00 2.70 -11.48
C GLU A 246 12.18 2.50 -12.43
N ALA A 247 12.63 1.26 -12.60
CA ALA A 247 13.69 0.93 -13.56
C ALA A 247 13.31 1.32 -14.99
N ALA A 248 12.07 1.04 -15.41
CA ALA A 248 11.53 1.47 -16.70
C ALA A 248 11.49 3.00 -16.81
N SER A 249 11.05 3.69 -15.75
CA SER A 249 11.03 5.15 -15.70
C SER A 249 12.43 5.76 -15.83
N VAL A 250 13.41 5.20 -15.12
CA VAL A 250 14.83 5.63 -15.16
C VAL A 250 15.41 5.48 -16.56
N ALA A 251 15.07 4.40 -17.29
CA ALA A 251 15.55 4.21 -18.66
C ALA A 251 15.06 5.34 -19.59
N VAL A 252 13.77 5.65 -19.56
CA VAL A 252 13.16 6.75 -20.33
C VAL A 252 13.80 8.10 -19.97
N ILE A 253 14.01 8.35 -18.69
CA ILE A 253 14.58 9.61 -18.20
C ILE A 253 16.04 9.77 -18.65
N LYS A 254 16.83 8.70 -18.66
CA LYS A 254 18.22 8.76 -19.14
C LYS A 254 18.30 9.18 -20.60
N GLU A 255 17.43 8.64 -21.45
CA GLU A 255 17.35 9.03 -22.87
C GLU A 255 16.96 10.51 -23.01
N LEU A 256 15.91 10.93 -22.29
CA LEU A 256 15.43 12.32 -22.29
C LEU A 256 16.50 13.34 -21.91
N TYR A 257 17.24 13.08 -20.83
CA TYR A 257 18.27 14.01 -20.35
C TYR A 257 19.54 13.97 -21.18
N THR A 258 19.80 12.86 -21.89
CA THR A 258 20.83 12.80 -22.92
C THR A 258 20.50 13.75 -24.06
N ASP A 259 19.23 13.79 -24.50
CA ASP A 259 18.78 14.73 -25.54
C ASP A 259 18.88 16.19 -25.10
N PHE A 260 18.70 16.46 -23.80
CA PHE A 260 18.92 17.79 -23.22
C PHE A 260 20.38 18.19 -23.14
N LEU A 261 21.34 17.32 -23.44
CA LEU A 261 22.77 17.55 -23.22
C LEU A 261 23.09 17.77 -21.73
N ASN A 262 22.31 17.15 -20.84
CA ASN A 262 22.62 17.15 -19.41
C ASN A 262 23.69 16.09 -19.10
N PRO A 263 24.66 16.40 -18.22
CA PRO A 263 25.54 15.43 -17.60
C PRO A 263 24.74 14.36 -16.88
N ILE A 264 25.33 13.18 -16.86
CA ILE A 264 24.78 12.02 -16.18
C ILE A 264 24.53 12.37 -14.71
N GLY A 265 23.30 12.16 -14.26
CA GLY A 265 22.89 12.41 -12.87
C GLY A 265 22.44 13.83 -12.56
N ASN A 266 22.50 14.77 -13.51
CA ASN A 266 21.96 16.12 -13.33
C ASN A 266 20.53 16.21 -13.91
N ILE A 267 19.55 15.93 -13.06
CA ILE A 267 18.12 15.84 -13.41
C ILE A 267 17.26 16.80 -12.59
N ASP A 268 16.20 17.32 -13.19
CA ASP A 268 15.21 18.16 -12.52
C ASP A 268 14.10 17.28 -11.94
N VAL A 269 13.92 17.36 -10.62
CA VAL A 269 12.95 16.53 -9.90
C VAL A 269 12.01 17.36 -9.02
N VAL A 270 10.82 16.82 -8.80
CA VAL A 270 9.82 17.30 -7.85
C VAL A 270 9.61 16.20 -6.82
N PHE A 271 9.48 16.60 -5.55
CA PHE A 271 9.15 15.69 -4.46
C PHE A 271 7.67 15.84 -4.13
N ASP A 272 6.95 14.72 -4.09
CA ASP A 272 5.58 14.67 -3.61
C ASP A 272 5.40 13.50 -2.64
N GLY A 273 4.39 13.56 -1.79
CA GLY A 273 4.13 12.52 -0.81
C GLY A 273 2.71 12.51 -0.31
N SER A 274 2.27 11.33 0.11
CA SER A 274 0.93 11.12 0.63
C SER A 274 0.96 10.38 1.97
N TRP A 275 -0.09 10.58 2.76
CA TRP A 275 -0.26 9.97 4.06
C TRP A 275 -1.41 8.98 4.01
N MET A 276 -1.29 7.85 4.70
CA MET A 276 -2.35 6.83 4.76
C MET A 276 -3.66 7.41 5.32
N MET A 277 -3.58 8.33 6.28
CA MET A 277 -4.73 9.03 6.84
C MET A 277 -4.60 10.54 6.65
N ARG A 278 -5.74 11.22 6.45
CA ARG A 278 -5.76 12.69 6.39
C ARG A 278 -5.44 13.29 7.75
N GLY A 279 -4.50 14.23 7.79
CA GLY A 279 -4.16 15.03 8.96
C GLY A 279 -2.89 14.58 9.69
N ARG A 280 -2.54 15.30 10.76
CA ARG A 280 -1.28 15.16 11.51
C ARG A 280 -1.16 13.86 12.34
N SER A 281 -2.15 12.96 12.27
CA SER A 281 -2.17 11.70 13.01
C SER A 281 -1.79 10.48 12.17
N SER A 282 -1.38 10.68 10.91
CA SER A 282 -0.89 9.56 10.12
C SER A 282 0.49 9.13 10.61
N HIS A 283 0.65 7.83 10.79
CA HIS A 283 1.93 7.24 11.15
C HIS A 283 2.62 6.55 9.97
N ILE A 284 1.94 6.50 8.83
CA ILE A 284 2.40 5.83 7.62
C ILE A 284 2.24 6.83 6.46
N GLY A 285 3.30 7.00 5.70
CA GLY A 285 3.34 7.86 4.53
C GLY A 285 4.20 7.25 3.43
N VAL A 286 4.02 7.76 2.22
CA VAL A 286 4.86 7.46 1.06
C VAL A 286 5.38 8.78 0.51
N GLY A 287 6.67 8.84 0.22
CA GLY A 287 7.29 9.92 -0.54
C GLY A 287 7.77 9.39 -1.88
N CYS A 288 7.65 10.20 -2.92
CA CYS A 288 8.08 9.88 -4.28
C CYS A 288 8.97 10.99 -4.83
N ILE A 289 10.00 10.59 -5.57
CA ILE A 289 10.81 11.47 -6.40
C ILE A 289 10.26 11.36 -7.82
N ILE A 290 9.79 12.49 -8.36
CA ILE A 290 9.11 12.57 -9.64
C ILE A 290 9.95 13.42 -10.58
N GLU A 291 10.24 12.93 -11.77
CA GLU A 291 10.94 13.70 -12.78
C GLU A 291 10.04 14.82 -13.35
N LEU A 292 10.59 16.03 -13.50
CA LEU A 292 9.83 17.25 -13.78
C LEU A 292 9.09 17.24 -15.12
N TYR A 293 9.69 16.73 -16.20
CA TYR A 293 9.14 16.84 -17.55
C TYR A 293 8.16 15.71 -17.88
N THR A 294 8.53 14.48 -17.59
CA THR A 294 7.74 13.26 -17.85
C THR A 294 6.66 13.03 -16.78
N GLY A 295 6.91 13.45 -15.54
CA GLY A 295 6.08 13.13 -14.39
C GLY A 295 6.15 11.64 -13.99
N LEU A 296 7.20 10.92 -14.40
CA LEU A 296 7.46 9.54 -14.01
C LEU A 296 8.13 9.48 -12.63
N VAL A 297 7.86 8.42 -11.88
CA VAL A 297 8.45 8.20 -10.55
C VAL A 297 9.79 7.51 -10.73
N ILE A 298 10.84 8.11 -10.14
CA ILE A 298 12.21 7.60 -10.17
C ILE A 298 12.46 6.67 -9.00
N ASP A 299 11.95 7.05 -7.84
CA ASP A 299 12.17 6.38 -6.57
C ASP A 299 11.00 6.69 -5.63
N HIS A 300 10.72 5.76 -4.71
CA HIS A 300 9.73 5.92 -3.66
C HIS A 300 10.26 5.38 -2.34
N VAL A 301 9.84 6.03 -1.26
CA VAL A 301 10.10 5.56 0.10
C VAL A 301 8.81 5.47 0.87
N VAL A 302 8.57 4.30 1.48
CA VAL A 302 7.48 4.10 2.44
C VAL A 302 8.03 4.36 3.84
N TYR A 303 7.51 5.39 4.50
CA TYR A 303 7.91 5.76 5.86
C TYR A 303 6.84 5.35 6.86
N SER A 304 7.26 4.69 7.94
CA SER A 304 6.39 4.39 9.08
C SER A 304 7.08 4.78 10.38
N ASN A 305 6.44 5.65 11.16
CA ASN A 305 6.83 5.90 12.55
C ASN A 305 5.95 5.10 13.54
N PHE A 306 5.16 4.15 13.04
CA PHE A 306 4.37 3.23 13.87
C PHE A 306 5.09 1.89 14.03
N CYS A 307 5.23 1.47 15.28
CA CYS A 307 5.62 0.12 15.64
C CYS A 307 4.52 -0.52 16.48
N LEU A 308 3.92 -1.61 15.99
CA LEU A 308 2.88 -2.34 16.72
C LEU A 308 3.42 -2.90 18.05
N GLY A 309 4.70 -3.34 18.06
CA GLY A 309 5.37 -3.80 19.27
C GLY A 309 5.51 -2.71 20.32
N CYS A 310 5.84 -1.48 19.93
CA CYS A 310 5.88 -0.33 20.85
C CYS A 310 4.48 0.07 21.32
N ALA A 311 3.47 0.00 20.45
CA ALA A 311 2.10 0.36 20.77
C ALA A 311 1.46 -0.62 21.77
N LEU A 312 1.76 -1.92 21.65
CA LEU A 312 1.25 -2.98 22.52
C LEU A 312 2.19 -3.31 23.70
N GLY A 313 3.44 -2.88 23.63
CA GLY A 313 4.46 -3.13 24.64
C GLY A 313 4.11 -2.46 25.97
N PRO A 314 4.74 -2.91 27.07
CA PRO A 314 4.56 -2.29 28.36
C PRO A 314 4.97 -0.81 28.27
N GLN A 315 4.03 0.07 28.57
CA GLN A 315 4.30 1.50 28.61
C GLN A 315 5.35 1.76 29.71
N PRO A 316 6.36 2.60 29.46
CA PRO A 316 7.28 3.00 30.52
C PRO A 316 6.44 3.55 31.67
N ARG A 317 6.60 2.98 32.87
CA ARG A 317 5.96 3.53 34.07
C ARG A 317 6.29 5.02 34.08
N LYS A 318 5.28 5.87 33.98
CA LYS A 318 5.46 7.31 34.20
C LYS A 318 6.27 7.41 35.49
N ARG A 319 7.49 7.94 35.42
CA ARG A 319 8.22 8.33 36.62
C ARG A 319 7.36 9.42 37.26
N LEU A 320 6.42 9.01 38.10
CA LEU A 320 6.00 9.85 39.20
C LEU A 320 7.30 10.18 39.91
N SER A 321 7.63 11.46 39.93
CA SER A 321 8.76 12.04 40.65
C SER A 321 8.56 11.79 42.14
N ALA A 322 8.78 10.56 42.58
CA ALA A 322 8.96 10.20 43.96
C ALA A 322 10.46 9.92 44.12
N PHE A 323 11.13 10.96 44.56
CA PHE A 323 12.49 10.92 45.06
C PHE A 323 12.50 9.97 46.27
N THR A 324 12.95 8.73 46.09
CA THR A 324 13.51 7.95 47.20
C THR A 324 14.48 6.94 46.64
N GLN A 325 15.73 7.06 47.09
CA GLN A 325 16.83 6.17 46.78
C GLN A 325 16.44 4.73 47.15
N GLY A 326 16.48 3.85 46.17
CA GLY A 326 16.31 2.41 46.35
C GLY A 326 16.85 1.71 45.11
N LYS A 327 18.07 1.19 45.24
CA LYS A 327 18.83 0.46 44.22
C LYS A 327 17.96 -0.61 43.55
N CYS A 328 17.90 -0.62 42.21
CA CYS A 328 17.65 -1.84 41.44
C CYS A 328 18.29 -1.71 40.05
N ASN A 329 19.27 -2.56 39.79
CA ASN A 329 19.92 -2.79 38.51
C ASN A 329 18.88 -3.27 37.48
N SER A 330 18.63 -2.49 36.42
CA SER A 330 17.90 -2.98 35.24
C SER A 330 18.22 -2.18 33.97
N SER A 331 19.40 -1.56 33.88
CA SER A 331 19.79 -0.70 32.75
C SER A 331 20.25 -1.46 31.51
N GLU A 332 20.50 -2.78 31.60
CA GLU A 332 21.06 -3.55 30.48
C GLU A 332 19.98 -4.14 29.54
N GLU A 333 18.77 -4.46 30.04
CA GLU A 333 17.72 -5.08 29.23
C GLU A 333 16.98 -4.10 28.29
N HIS A 334 16.96 -2.80 28.60
CA HIS A 334 16.30 -1.79 27.76
C HIS A 334 17.16 -1.30 26.60
N GLN A 335 18.49 -1.35 26.75
CA GLN A 335 19.41 -0.96 25.69
C GLN A 335 19.44 -2.06 24.61
N HIS A 336 19.55 -3.32 25.03
CA HIS A 336 19.60 -4.46 24.10
C HIS A 336 18.33 -4.61 23.24
N LYS A 337 17.15 -4.24 23.78
CA LYS A 337 15.88 -4.29 23.04
C LYS A 337 15.65 -3.10 22.11
N LYS A 338 16.24 -1.94 22.38
CA LYS A 338 16.25 -0.79 21.47
C LYS A 338 17.22 -1.00 20.32
N ASP A 339 18.37 -1.62 20.59
CA ASP A 339 19.40 -1.87 19.58
C ASP A 339 18.98 -3.00 18.63
N SER A 340 18.34 -4.06 19.14
CA SER A 340 17.72 -5.11 18.30
C SER A 340 16.61 -4.58 17.36
N CYS A 341 15.92 -3.50 17.73
CA CYS A 341 14.90 -2.88 16.89
C CYS A 341 15.49 -1.90 15.85
N LYS A 342 16.71 -1.40 16.08
CA LYS A 342 17.46 -0.58 15.09
C LYS A 342 18.19 -1.44 14.07
N GLU A 343 18.70 -2.61 14.45
CA GLU A 343 19.32 -3.56 13.51
C GLU A 343 18.35 -4.08 12.44
N THR A 344 17.06 -4.15 12.74
CA THR A 344 16.03 -4.53 11.73
C THR A 344 15.69 -3.41 10.74
N GLN A 345 16.11 -2.16 11.00
CA GLN A 345 16.00 -1.05 10.04
C GLN A 345 17.24 -0.93 9.13
N ASN A 346 18.40 -1.43 9.55
CA ASN A 346 19.64 -1.38 8.76
C ASN A 346 19.91 -2.66 7.96
N GLY A 347 18.99 -3.63 7.98
CA GLY A 347 19.09 -4.91 7.24
C GLY A 347 18.43 -4.92 5.86
N CYS A 348 17.91 -3.78 5.39
CA CYS A 348 17.47 -3.57 4.02
C CYS A 348 18.31 -2.44 3.41
N ASN A 349 19.54 -2.77 3.04
CA ASN A 349 20.27 -2.07 1.99
C ASN A 349 20.43 -3.04 0.81
#